data_AF-A0A968F0R6-F1
#
_entry.id   AF-A0A968F0R6-F1
#
_cell.length_a   1.000
_cell.length_b   1.000
_cell.length_c   1.000
_cell.angle_alpha   90.00
_cell.angle_beta   90.00
_cell.angle_gamma   90.00
#
_symmetry.space_group_name_H-M   'P 1'
#
loop_
_entity.id
_entity.type
_entity.pdbx_description
1 polymer ?
#
loop_
_entity_poly.entity_id
_entity_poly.type
_entity_poly.pdbx_seq_one_letter_code
_entity_poly.pdbx_strand_id
1 'polypeptide(L)'
;AVGHTLDGDSDGTSEGTPTDDYSWQFQTSQPDFTPPTILNVEPTGNMVDVDTPIKIYFSELMNRTSVENAFRYENATVTLSSANGSWGKSVYIMTFIPDEPFTYSNDYSVTLLSTARDLYGNTLDGNSNGTEEGSPLDDFSWSFRTIYDPELGLPTVNEFAPQGPGIDIDEEIMINFSQPMNQNSVEGAFTISDGTST
;
A
#
# COMPACT_ATOMS: atom_id res chain seq x y z
N ALA A 1 11.71 -37.60 54.56
CA ALA A 1 12.38 -38.00 53.31
C ALA A 1 13.86 -37.76 53.49
N VAL A 2 14.72 -38.74 53.23
CA VAL A 2 16.16 -38.52 53.15
C VAL A 2 16.36 -37.64 51.93
N GLY A 3 16.84 -36.41 52.12
CA GLY A 3 16.98 -35.43 51.04
C GLY A 3 18.12 -35.85 50.13
N HIS A 4 17.81 -36.36 48.95
CA HIS A 4 18.80 -36.54 47.90
C HIS A 4 19.08 -35.17 47.28
N THR A 5 20.35 -34.79 47.17
CA THR A 5 20.74 -33.61 46.40
C THR A 5 20.64 -33.92 44.90
N LEU A 6 20.64 -32.87 44.08
CA LEU A 6 20.89 -33.00 42.65
C LEU A 6 22.26 -33.69 42.46
N ASP A 7 22.40 -34.53 41.44
CA ASP A 7 23.66 -35.12 40.94
C ASP A 7 23.85 -34.55 39.53
N GLY A 8 24.39 -33.33 39.45
CA GLY A 8 24.42 -32.53 38.23
C GLY A 8 25.51 -32.94 37.24
N ASP A 9 26.56 -33.61 37.68
CA ASP A 9 27.59 -34.18 36.81
C ASP A 9 27.36 -35.68 36.51
N SER A 10 26.34 -36.28 37.11
CA SER A 10 25.84 -37.64 36.87
C SER A 10 26.85 -38.74 37.25
N ASP A 11 27.60 -38.53 38.33
CA ASP A 11 28.61 -39.47 38.81
C ASP A 11 28.08 -40.47 39.86
N GLY A 12 26.85 -40.26 40.33
CA GLY A 12 26.15 -41.12 41.29
C GLY A 12 26.48 -40.82 42.75
N THR A 13 27.23 -39.76 43.04
CA THR A 13 27.48 -39.24 44.38
C THR A 13 26.70 -37.96 44.66
N SER A 14 26.64 -37.59 45.94
CA SER A 14 25.86 -36.45 46.45
C SER A 14 26.86 -35.56 47.18
N GLU A 15 27.52 -34.70 46.43
CA GLU A 15 28.58 -33.82 46.92
C GLU A 15 28.11 -32.38 47.15
N GLY A 16 26.95 -32.02 46.60
CA GLY A 16 26.39 -30.69 46.68
C GLY A 16 27.16 -29.66 45.84
N THR A 17 26.89 -28.38 46.09
CA THR A 17 27.44 -27.31 45.26
C THR A 17 28.92 -27.04 45.57
N PRO A 18 29.78 -26.79 44.56
CA PRO A 18 29.46 -26.65 43.14
C PRO A 18 29.63 -27.95 42.31
N THR A 19 29.96 -29.08 42.93
CA THR A 19 30.25 -30.34 42.22
C THR A 19 29.02 -30.86 41.47
N ASP A 20 27.87 -30.87 42.13
CA ASP A 20 26.62 -31.35 41.55
C ASP A 20 25.84 -30.25 40.80
N ASP A 21 26.48 -29.12 40.46
CA ASP A 21 25.81 -28.02 39.75
C ASP A 21 25.64 -28.39 38.26
N TYR A 22 24.39 -28.63 37.84
CA TYR A 22 24.09 -28.82 36.42
C TYR A 22 24.21 -27.50 35.66
N SER A 23 25.17 -27.40 34.75
CA SER A 23 25.38 -26.23 33.90
C SER A 23 24.85 -26.47 32.49
N TRP A 24 23.97 -25.60 32.00
CA TRP A 24 23.63 -25.52 30.57
C TRP A 24 23.96 -24.14 30.01
N GLN A 25 24.18 -24.09 28.71
CA GLN A 25 24.36 -22.86 27.97
C GLN A 25 23.37 -22.79 26.82
N PHE A 26 22.87 -21.59 26.56
CA PHE A 26 22.10 -21.26 25.36
C PHE A 26 22.63 -19.96 24.78
N GLN A 27 22.42 -19.78 23.47
CA GLN A 27 22.77 -18.55 22.77
C GLN A 27 21.49 -17.99 22.16
N THR A 28 21.22 -16.71 22.42
CA THR A 28 20.16 -15.97 21.73
C THR A 28 20.73 -15.34 20.47
N SER A 29 19.91 -15.21 19.43
CA SER A 29 20.27 -14.35 18.29
C SER A 29 20.27 -12.88 18.70
N GLN A 30 20.96 -12.05 17.93
CA GLN A 30 20.87 -10.60 18.08
C GLN A 30 19.41 -10.17 17.78
N PRO A 31 18.84 -9.20 18.51
CA PRO A 31 17.55 -8.64 18.15
C PRO A 31 17.63 -7.97 16.77
N ASP A 32 16.57 -8.12 15.98
CA ASP A 32 16.40 -7.37 14.74
C ASP A 32 15.80 -6.00 15.07
N PHE A 33 16.47 -4.94 14.61
CA PHE A 33 16.04 -3.55 14.78
C PHE A 33 15.89 -2.85 13.43
N THR A 34 15.87 -3.61 12.33
CA THR A 34 15.72 -3.06 10.99
C THR A 34 14.23 -2.88 10.73
N PRO A 35 13.74 -1.65 10.47
CA PRO A 35 12.34 -1.47 10.12
C PRO A 35 12.04 -2.06 8.74
N PRO A 36 10.86 -2.70 8.55
CA PRO A 36 10.43 -3.12 7.23
C PRO A 36 10.11 -1.90 6.36
N THR A 37 10.42 -1.99 5.06
CA THR A 37 10.06 -0.98 4.05
C THR A 37 9.23 -1.62 2.92
N ILE A 38 8.67 -0.76 2.05
CA ILE A 38 7.97 -1.19 0.85
C ILE A 38 8.93 -1.11 -0.35
N LEU A 39 9.15 -2.26 -1.00
CA LEU A 39 9.98 -2.37 -2.20
C LEU A 39 9.21 -1.98 -3.46
N ASN A 40 7.93 -2.36 -3.54
CA ASN A 40 7.08 -2.09 -4.69
C ASN A 40 5.59 -2.22 -4.32
N VAL A 41 4.73 -1.60 -5.13
CA VAL A 41 3.27 -1.77 -5.08
C VAL A 41 2.67 -1.93 -6.47
N GLU A 42 1.57 -2.66 -6.53
CA GLU A 42 0.74 -2.80 -7.73
C GLU A 42 -0.75 -2.69 -7.32
N PRO A 43 -1.63 -2.17 -8.18
CA PRO A 43 -1.32 -1.46 -9.42
C PRO A 43 -0.89 -0.01 -9.16
N THR A 44 -0.27 0.61 -10.16
CA THR A 44 0.08 2.04 -10.17
C THR A 44 -0.23 2.64 -11.54
N GLY A 45 -0.35 3.96 -11.61
CA GLY A 45 -0.56 4.69 -12.87
C GLY A 45 -2.01 4.76 -13.31
N ASN A 46 -2.19 4.98 -14.62
CA ASN A 46 -3.50 5.16 -15.25
C ASN A 46 -3.83 3.94 -16.12
N MET A 47 -5.11 3.75 -16.44
CA MET A 47 -5.58 2.66 -17.30
C MET A 47 -5.36 1.27 -16.68
N VAL A 48 -5.59 1.14 -15.39
CA VAL A 48 -5.56 -0.15 -14.70
C VAL A 48 -6.82 -0.94 -15.01
N ASP A 49 -6.69 -2.20 -15.41
CA ASP A 49 -7.85 -3.09 -15.63
C ASP A 49 -8.65 -3.24 -14.32
N VAL A 50 -9.98 -3.27 -14.44
CA VAL A 50 -10.90 -3.27 -13.30
C VAL A 50 -10.80 -4.51 -12.40
N ASP A 51 -10.22 -5.60 -12.92
CA ASP A 51 -10.01 -6.86 -12.19
C ASP A 51 -8.58 -6.99 -11.62
N THR A 52 -7.77 -5.93 -11.69
CA THR A 52 -6.36 -6.00 -11.28
C THR A 52 -6.23 -6.13 -9.75
N PRO A 53 -5.52 -7.13 -9.22
CA PRO A 53 -5.31 -7.25 -7.78
C PRO A 53 -4.35 -6.18 -7.25
N ILE A 54 -4.56 -5.76 -6.01
CA ILE A 54 -3.63 -4.92 -5.24
C ILE A 54 -2.54 -5.79 -4.62
N LYS A 55 -1.27 -5.40 -4.74
CA LYS A 55 -0.14 -6.10 -4.14
C LYS A 55 0.83 -5.13 -3.48
N ILE A 56 1.40 -5.56 -2.36
CA ILE A 56 2.46 -4.86 -1.64
C ILE A 56 3.64 -5.82 -1.48
N TYR A 57 4.84 -5.34 -1.82
CA TYR A 57 6.08 -6.09 -1.72
C TYR A 57 6.93 -5.48 -0.61
N PHE A 58 7.24 -6.27 0.42
CA PHE A 58 7.99 -5.84 1.59
C PHE A 58 9.48 -6.18 1.48
N SER A 59 10.33 -5.43 2.19
CA SER A 59 11.78 -5.71 2.28
C SER A 59 12.09 -7.00 3.07
N GLU A 60 11.17 -7.40 3.95
CA GLU A 60 11.35 -8.50 4.90
C GLU A 60 10.04 -9.21 5.26
N LEU A 61 10.13 -10.16 6.20
CA LEU A 61 9.00 -10.98 6.65
C LEU A 61 8.08 -10.15 7.54
N MET A 62 6.81 -10.03 7.14
CA MET A 62 5.81 -9.28 7.89
C MET A 62 5.00 -10.15 8.84
N ASN A 63 4.53 -9.55 9.94
CA ASN A 63 3.43 -10.11 10.72
C ASN A 63 2.11 -9.86 9.96
N ARG A 64 1.46 -10.95 9.56
CA ARG A 64 0.25 -10.87 8.71
C ARG A 64 -0.87 -10.06 9.33
N THR A 65 -1.18 -10.35 10.58
CA THR A 65 -2.29 -9.71 11.29
C THR A 65 -2.05 -8.22 11.50
N SER A 66 -0.81 -7.79 11.74
CA SER A 66 -0.51 -6.36 11.86
C SER A 66 -0.69 -5.64 10.52
N VAL A 67 -0.19 -6.21 9.42
CA VAL A 67 -0.35 -5.64 8.07
C VAL A 67 -1.83 -5.58 7.67
N GLU A 68 -2.59 -6.66 7.87
CA GLU A 68 -4.02 -6.71 7.56
C GLU A 68 -4.81 -5.64 8.34
N ASN A 69 -4.48 -5.42 9.62
CA ASN A 69 -5.11 -4.37 10.43
C ASN A 69 -4.67 -2.94 10.04
N ALA A 70 -3.47 -2.79 9.47
CA ALA A 70 -2.91 -1.51 9.04
C ALA A 70 -3.32 -1.13 7.60
N PHE A 71 -3.78 -2.08 6.81
CA PHE A 71 -4.16 -1.86 5.42
C PHE A 71 -5.46 -1.07 5.29
N ARG A 72 -5.47 -0.08 4.41
CA ARG A 72 -6.62 0.76 4.06
C ARG A 72 -6.78 0.82 2.56
N TYR A 73 -8.02 0.72 2.12
CA TYR A 73 -8.44 0.90 0.73
C TYR A 73 -9.63 1.85 0.74
N GLU A 74 -9.57 2.92 -0.07
CA GLU A 74 -10.56 4.00 -0.05
C GLU A 74 -10.80 4.59 1.36
N ASN A 75 -9.71 4.75 2.11
CA ASN A 75 -9.71 5.23 3.50
C ASN A 75 -10.55 4.37 4.49
N ALA A 76 -10.91 3.15 4.10
CA ALA A 76 -11.62 2.19 4.93
C ALA A 76 -10.71 1.01 5.29
N THR A 77 -10.89 0.47 6.50
CA THR A 77 -10.29 -0.81 6.90
C THR A 77 -10.97 -1.93 6.14
N VAL A 78 -10.17 -2.83 5.56
CA VAL A 78 -10.66 -4.03 4.88
C VAL A 78 -10.31 -5.27 5.69
N THR A 79 -11.26 -6.18 5.82
CA THR A 79 -11.00 -7.49 6.42
C THR A 79 -10.59 -8.46 5.33
N LEU A 80 -9.33 -8.91 5.35
CA LEU A 80 -8.87 -9.95 4.44
C LEU A 80 -9.44 -11.32 4.86
N SER A 81 -9.78 -12.11 3.85
CA SER A 81 -10.21 -13.49 3.94
C SER A 81 -9.44 -14.32 2.92
N SER A 82 -9.56 -15.65 2.98
CA SER A 82 -8.95 -16.52 1.97
C SER A 82 -9.52 -16.32 0.55
N ALA A 83 -10.67 -15.65 0.40
CA ALA A 83 -11.30 -15.41 -0.89
C ALA A 83 -10.77 -14.14 -1.59
N ASN A 84 -10.41 -13.13 -0.80
CA ASN A 84 -10.06 -11.79 -1.28
C ASN A 84 -8.63 -11.38 -0.88
N GLY A 85 -7.88 -12.29 -0.26
CA GLY A 85 -6.56 -12.03 0.27
C GLY A 85 -5.66 -13.25 0.19
N SER A 86 -4.41 -13.04 -0.19
CA SER A 86 -3.39 -14.09 -0.11
C SER A 86 -2.02 -13.52 0.23
N TRP A 87 -1.16 -14.39 0.74
CA TRP A 87 0.22 -14.06 1.06
C TRP A 87 1.14 -14.91 0.19
N GLY A 88 2.01 -14.23 -0.55
CA GLY A 88 3.01 -14.84 -1.43
C GLY A 88 4.23 -15.38 -0.68
N LYS A 89 5.31 -15.66 -1.43
CA LYS A 89 6.55 -16.28 -0.96
C LYS A 89 6.95 -15.76 0.42
N SER A 90 7.05 -16.66 1.40
CA SER A 90 7.38 -16.41 2.80
C SER A 90 6.73 -15.16 3.44
N VAL A 91 5.56 -14.67 3.03
CA VAL A 91 4.94 -13.45 3.63
C VAL A 91 5.63 -12.13 3.25
N TYR A 92 6.46 -12.12 2.20
CA TYR A 92 7.02 -10.87 1.63
C TYR A 92 6.03 -10.10 0.76
N ILE A 93 4.94 -10.75 0.36
CA ILE A 93 3.98 -10.18 -0.59
C ILE A 93 2.59 -10.35 -0.02
N MET A 94 1.90 -9.24 0.22
CA MET A 94 0.46 -9.25 0.47
C MET A 94 -0.25 -9.01 -0.87
N THR A 95 -1.31 -9.77 -1.13
CA THR A 95 -2.21 -9.57 -2.26
C THR A 95 -3.63 -9.41 -1.74
N PHE A 96 -4.31 -8.36 -2.19
CA PHE A 96 -5.72 -8.10 -1.96
C PHE A 96 -6.46 -8.06 -3.30
N ILE A 97 -7.58 -8.75 -3.38
CA ILE A 97 -8.48 -8.83 -4.53
C ILE A 97 -9.81 -8.27 -4.06
N PRO A 98 -10.27 -7.11 -4.51
CA PRO A 98 -11.59 -6.60 -4.15
C PRO A 98 -12.70 -7.63 -4.41
N ASP A 99 -13.72 -7.67 -3.54
CA ASP A 99 -14.84 -8.61 -3.69
C ASP A 99 -15.66 -8.33 -4.96
N GLU A 100 -15.70 -7.06 -5.39
CA GLU A 100 -16.29 -6.60 -6.63
C GLU A 100 -15.22 -5.89 -7.48
N PRO A 101 -15.25 -6.02 -8.82
CA PRO A 101 -14.35 -5.30 -9.71
C PRO A 101 -14.38 -3.78 -9.44
N PHE A 102 -13.28 -3.12 -9.74
CA PHE A 102 -13.23 -1.67 -9.68
C PHE A 102 -14.21 -1.03 -10.68
N THR A 103 -14.67 0.17 -10.36
CA THR A 103 -15.45 0.99 -11.28
C THR A 103 -14.53 1.58 -12.35
N TYR A 104 -14.98 1.59 -13.60
CA TYR A 104 -14.30 2.28 -14.69
C TYR A 104 -14.11 3.77 -14.42
N SER A 105 -13.08 4.36 -15.04
CA SER A 105 -12.78 5.80 -15.01
C SER A 105 -12.58 6.41 -13.62
N ASN A 106 -12.35 5.61 -12.59
CA ASN A 106 -12.32 6.02 -11.18
C ASN A 106 -10.89 5.99 -10.62
N ASP A 107 -10.58 6.96 -9.75
CA ASP A 107 -9.34 7.01 -8.99
C ASP A 107 -9.50 6.23 -7.67
N TYR A 108 -8.52 5.40 -7.36
CA TYR A 108 -8.46 4.60 -6.14
C TYR A 108 -7.23 4.93 -5.32
N SER A 109 -7.39 4.91 -4.01
CA SER A 109 -6.39 5.22 -2.99
C SER A 109 -6.18 4.02 -2.08
N VAL A 110 -4.90 3.74 -1.81
CA VAL A 110 -4.48 2.67 -0.92
C VAL A 110 -3.46 3.22 0.05
N THR A 111 -3.60 2.85 1.31
CA THR A 111 -2.67 3.25 2.37
C THR A 111 -2.32 2.03 3.21
N LEU A 112 -1.04 1.88 3.54
CA LEU A 112 -0.58 1.01 4.61
C LEU A 112 -0.06 1.88 5.74
N LEU A 113 -0.72 1.79 6.90
CA LEU A 113 -0.32 2.56 8.08
C LEU A 113 0.98 2.02 8.68
N SER A 114 1.77 2.89 9.30
CA SER A 114 3.02 2.57 10.02
C SER A 114 2.85 1.51 11.13
N THR A 115 1.61 1.28 11.57
CA THR A 115 1.27 0.26 12.58
C THR A 115 1.47 -1.19 12.10
N ALA A 116 1.68 -1.40 10.80
CA ALA A 116 2.19 -2.66 10.26
C ALA A 116 3.55 -3.00 10.87
N ARG A 117 3.78 -4.29 11.14
CA ARG A 117 4.99 -4.76 11.82
C ARG A 117 5.62 -5.96 11.15
N ASP A 118 6.94 -6.07 11.26
CA ASP A 118 7.68 -7.29 10.94
C ASP A 118 7.43 -8.40 11.98
N LEU A 119 8.15 -9.52 11.87
CA LEU A 119 8.08 -10.62 12.84
C LEU A 119 8.77 -10.34 14.18
N TYR A 120 9.63 -9.33 14.26
CA TYR A 120 10.41 -8.97 15.45
C TYR A 120 9.82 -7.78 16.22
N GLY A 121 8.79 -7.14 15.69
CA GLY A 121 8.04 -6.05 16.29
C GLY A 121 8.36 -4.66 15.77
N ASN A 122 9.28 -4.50 14.81
CA ASN A 122 9.62 -3.22 14.20
C ASN A 122 8.44 -2.72 13.35
N THR A 123 8.14 -1.42 13.42
CA THR A 123 7.09 -0.76 12.64
C THR A 123 7.54 -0.43 11.23
N LEU A 124 6.59 -0.38 10.30
CA LEU A 124 6.83 0.02 8.92
C LEU A 124 7.50 1.40 8.86
N ASP A 125 8.60 1.48 8.12
CA ASP A 125 9.24 2.71 7.65
C ASP A 125 8.80 2.96 6.19
N GLY A 126 7.60 3.56 6.05
CA GLY A 126 6.98 3.79 4.74
C GLY A 126 7.70 4.83 3.90
N ASN A 127 8.42 5.77 4.52
CA ASN A 127 9.19 6.80 3.81
C ASN A 127 10.64 6.35 3.52
N SER A 128 11.06 5.21 4.06
CA SER A 128 12.37 4.57 3.87
C SER A 128 13.56 5.44 4.31
N ASN A 129 13.40 6.20 5.39
CA ASN A 129 14.46 7.05 5.95
C ASN A 129 15.32 6.36 7.03
N GLY A 130 14.95 5.15 7.43
CA GLY A 130 15.62 4.32 8.43
C GLY A 130 15.23 4.62 9.87
N THR A 131 14.14 5.35 10.12
CA THR A 131 13.66 5.69 11.47
C THR A 131 12.20 5.34 11.67
N GLU A 132 11.84 4.88 12.87
CA GLU A 132 10.47 4.53 13.25
C GLU A 132 9.77 5.74 13.90
N GLU A 133 9.21 6.62 13.08
CA GLU A 133 8.51 7.83 13.48
C GLU A 133 7.00 7.60 13.68
N GLY A 134 6.47 6.55 13.07
CA GLY A 134 5.08 6.14 13.17
C GLY A 134 4.12 7.01 12.36
N SER A 135 2.82 6.82 12.56
CA SER A 135 1.81 7.48 11.75
C SER A 135 1.67 8.97 12.13
N PRO A 136 1.56 9.88 11.15
CA PRO A 136 1.45 9.61 9.71
C PRO A 136 2.77 9.66 8.93
N LEU A 137 3.92 9.85 9.59
CA LEU A 137 5.21 10.07 8.93
C LEU A 137 5.70 8.85 8.14
N ASP A 138 5.42 7.64 8.66
CA ASP A 138 5.79 6.38 8.02
C ASP A 138 4.60 5.66 7.38
N ASP A 139 3.46 6.34 7.24
CA ASP A 139 2.35 5.79 6.45
C ASP A 139 2.72 5.84 4.96
N PHE A 140 2.52 4.72 4.27
CA PHE A 140 2.76 4.65 2.83
C PHE A 140 1.43 4.70 2.09
N SER A 141 1.27 5.67 1.19
CA SER A 141 0.05 5.82 0.38
C SER A 141 0.38 5.91 -1.10
N TRP A 142 -0.45 5.29 -1.94
CA TRP A 142 -0.40 5.44 -3.38
C TRP A 142 -1.80 5.43 -3.98
N SER A 143 -1.87 5.80 -5.25
CA SER A 143 -3.11 5.78 -6.02
C SER A 143 -2.91 5.21 -7.41
N PHE A 144 -4.03 4.79 -8.01
CA PHE A 144 -4.11 4.38 -9.40
C PHE A 144 -5.47 4.73 -9.98
N ARG A 145 -5.56 4.80 -11.30
CA ARG A 145 -6.81 5.07 -12.01
C ARG A 145 -7.16 3.94 -12.96
N THR A 146 -8.41 3.49 -12.90
CA THR A 146 -8.89 2.42 -13.78
C THR A 146 -9.02 2.86 -15.24
N ILE A 147 -9.08 1.88 -16.14
CA ILE A 147 -9.40 2.09 -17.56
C ILE A 147 -10.72 2.82 -17.76
N TYR A 148 -10.83 3.50 -18.90
CA TYR A 148 -12.08 4.15 -19.30
C TYR A 148 -13.20 3.13 -19.48
N ASP A 149 -14.43 3.58 -19.24
CA ASP A 149 -15.62 2.80 -19.55
C ASP A 149 -15.71 2.59 -21.07
N PRO A 150 -15.58 1.34 -21.56
CA PRO A 150 -15.63 1.06 -22.99
C PRO A 150 -17.00 1.40 -23.60
N GLU A 151 -18.07 1.46 -22.82
CA GLU A 151 -19.41 1.83 -23.30
C GLU A 151 -19.53 3.33 -23.58
N LEU A 152 -18.74 4.17 -22.90
CA LEU A 152 -18.75 5.62 -23.09
C LEU A 152 -17.78 6.11 -24.18
N GLY A 153 -16.87 5.25 -24.64
CA GLY A 153 -15.83 5.60 -25.61
C GLY A 153 -14.76 6.54 -25.04
N LEU A 154 -13.96 7.19 -25.90
CA LEU A 154 -13.04 8.25 -25.48
C LEU A 154 -13.80 9.58 -25.33
N PRO A 155 -13.34 10.51 -24.46
CA PRO A 155 -13.91 11.85 -24.38
C PRO A 155 -13.84 12.59 -25.73
N THR A 156 -14.95 13.19 -26.14
CA THR A 156 -15.08 14.01 -27.36
C THR A 156 -15.70 15.35 -27.03
N VAL A 157 -15.63 16.31 -27.96
CA VAL A 157 -16.38 17.57 -27.84
C VAL A 157 -17.76 17.36 -28.46
N ASN A 158 -18.81 17.50 -27.64
CA ASN A 158 -20.20 17.41 -28.09
C ASN A 158 -20.66 18.71 -28.72
N GLU A 159 -20.36 19.83 -28.07
CA GLU A 159 -20.83 21.15 -28.45
C GLU A 159 -19.79 22.19 -28.05
N PHE A 160 -19.70 23.25 -28.85
CA PHE A 160 -18.91 24.42 -28.52
C PHE A 160 -19.63 25.68 -28.97
N ALA A 161 -19.40 26.77 -28.27
CA ALA A 161 -19.89 28.09 -28.60
C ALA A 161 -18.76 29.12 -28.42
N PRO A 162 -18.78 30.22 -29.17
CA PRO A 162 -19.75 30.58 -30.20
C PRO A 162 -19.55 29.85 -31.55
N GLN A 163 -20.59 29.82 -32.41
CA GLN A 163 -20.53 29.26 -33.77
C GLN A 163 -21.10 30.23 -34.82
N GLY A 164 -20.40 30.36 -35.95
CA GLY A 164 -20.84 31.17 -37.09
C GLY A 164 -20.32 32.62 -37.09
N PRO A 165 -20.68 33.42 -38.12
CA PRO A 165 -20.25 34.80 -38.24
C PRO A 165 -21.13 35.77 -37.43
N GLY A 166 -20.59 36.96 -37.10
CA GLY A 166 -21.36 38.04 -36.47
C GLY A 166 -21.67 37.83 -34.99
N ILE A 167 -20.77 37.17 -34.27
CA ILE A 167 -20.85 36.92 -32.82
C ILE A 167 -20.71 38.25 -32.05
N ASP A 168 -21.46 38.39 -30.96
CA ASP A 168 -21.36 39.53 -30.04
C ASP A 168 -19.98 39.55 -29.35
N ILE A 169 -19.49 40.75 -29.00
CA ILE A 169 -18.18 40.91 -28.37
C ILE A 169 -18.13 40.36 -26.94
N ASP A 170 -19.28 40.30 -26.27
CA ASP A 170 -19.41 39.82 -24.89
C ASP A 170 -19.85 38.34 -24.82
N GLU A 171 -19.81 37.61 -25.94
CA GLU A 171 -20.25 36.21 -26.00
C GLU A 171 -19.29 35.26 -25.25
N GLU A 172 -19.86 34.30 -24.52
CA GLU A 172 -19.11 33.32 -23.74
C GLU A 172 -18.57 32.19 -24.63
N ILE A 173 -17.31 31.79 -24.39
CA ILE A 173 -16.74 30.58 -24.99
C ILE A 173 -17.10 29.39 -24.10
N MET A 174 -17.86 28.45 -24.65
CA MET A 174 -18.23 27.21 -23.98
C MET A 174 -17.75 26.01 -24.77
N ILE A 175 -17.30 24.97 -24.07
CA ILE A 175 -16.99 23.66 -24.65
C ILE A 175 -17.61 22.59 -23.75
N ASN A 176 -18.54 21.82 -24.31
CA ASN A 176 -19.19 20.70 -23.64
C ASN A 176 -18.53 19.40 -24.11
N PHE A 177 -17.98 18.64 -23.17
CA PHE A 177 -17.36 17.34 -23.44
C PHE A 177 -18.37 16.20 -23.27
N SER A 178 -18.13 15.07 -23.95
CA SER A 178 -18.96 13.86 -23.82
C SER A 178 -18.79 13.14 -22.49
N GLN A 179 -17.74 13.48 -21.73
CA GLN A 179 -17.39 12.87 -20.45
C GLN A 179 -16.71 13.89 -19.53
N PRO A 180 -16.68 13.67 -18.20
CA PRO A 180 -15.90 14.49 -17.28
C PRO A 180 -14.42 14.52 -17.65
N MET A 181 -13.85 15.73 -17.71
CA MET A 181 -12.45 15.95 -18.05
C MET A 181 -11.68 16.45 -16.82
N ASN A 182 -10.37 16.18 -16.77
CA ASN A 182 -9.50 16.83 -15.80
C ASN A 182 -9.37 18.33 -16.16
N GLN A 183 -9.87 19.20 -15.30
CA GLN A 183 -9.94 20.64 -15.55
C GLN A 183 -8.56 21.25 -15.86
N ASN A 184 -7.55 21.01 -15.02
CA ASN A 184 -6.19 21.54 -15.22
C ASN A 184 -5.58 21.10 -16.57
N SER A 185 -5.87 19.87 -17.01
CA SER A 185 -5.38 19.36 -18.29
C SER A 185 -6.09 20.03 -19.47
N VAL A 186 -7.40 20.25 -19.37
CA VAL A 186 -8.17 20.98 -20.39
C VAL A 186 -7.69 22.43 -20.47
N GLU A 187 -7.57 23.11 -19.34
CA GLU A 187 -7.11 24.49 -19.26
C GLU A 187 -5.68 24.65 -19.80
N GLY A 188 -4.77 23.73 -19.46
CA GLY A 188 -3.40 23.74 -19.97
C GLY A 188 -3.29 23.44 -21.48
N ALA A 189 -4.28 22.75 -22.06
CA ALA A 189 -4.36 22.48 -23.49
C ALA A 189 -5.10 23.58 -24.28
N PHE A 190 -5.77 24.50 -23.58
CA PHE A 190 -6.60 25.52 -24.20
C PHE A 190 -5.77 26.73 -24.63
N THR A 191 -5.96 27.17 -25.87
CA THR A 191 -5.30 28.38 -26.41
C THR A 191 -6.30 29.22 -27.17
N ILE A 192 -6.22 30.54 -26.99
CA ILE A 192 -6.97 31.54 -27.77
C ILE A 192 -5.95 32.39 -28.51
N SER A 193 -6.18 32.63 -29.79
CA SER A 193 -5.41 33.60 -30.59
C SER A 193 -6.37 34.58 -31.25
N ASP A 194 -5.88 35.79 -31.54
CA ASP A 194 -6.65 36.84 -32.21
C ASP A 194 -6.74 36.64 -33.74
N GLY A 195 -6.32 35.47 -34.24
CA GLY A 195 -6.28 35.16 -35.66
C GLY A 195 -5.18 35.88 -36.44
N THR A 196 -4.31 36.66 -35.78
CA THR A 196 -3.10 37.18 -36.39
C THR A 196 -1.98 36.16 -36.21
N SER A 197 -1.67 35.40 -37.27
CA SER A 197 -0.49 34.54 -37.26
C SER A 197 0.76 35.41 -37.07
N THR A 198 1.59 35.08 -36.09
CA THR A 198 3.02 35.43 -36.11
C THR A 198 3.83 34.26 -36.65
#